data_AF-A0A2E9D2W1-F1
#
_entry.id   AF-A0A2E9D2W1-F1
#
_cell.length_a   1.000
_cell.length_b   1.000
_cell.length_c   1.000
_cell.angle_alpha   90.00
_cell.angle_beta   90.00
_cell.angle_gamma   90.00
#
_symmetry.space_group_name_H-M   'P 1'
#
loop_
_entity.id
_entity.type
_entity.pdbx_description
1 polymer ?
#
loop_
_entity_poly.entity_id
_entity_poly.type
_entity_poly.pdbx_seq_one_letter_code
_entity_poly.pdbx_strand_id
1 'polypeptide(L)'
;MKATSQVISQVELPWPVASWVLGAHFYATIVPLALAYATYIYWDYLTSNIYSPFLFYIVVGLYCAGSAFEVAQNAIDRWYLTKECGSALGAGFCDMVAFWFMTAGQAVMAVAIGGDQWWVIAIAIIAVLLFPVFYLQRILIFLPMAVMGALTAVLAYFSFGDPVVFLTLLLAQVTMFFFNALLATGAQVLHGFTTAAASSGLWFLIWAIHNGEAGTPMSWFFVIGVVVGAVILRFLLWPVLTKLPISPRIIRQAL
;
A
#
# COMPACT_ATOMS: atom_id res chain seq x y z
N MET A 1 27.24 -3.62 -21.46
CA MET A 1 26.28 -2.81 -22.24
C MET A 1 25.12 -3.59 -22.88
N LYS A 2 25.14 -4.93 -23.02
CA LYS A 2 23.99 -5.72 -23.53
C LYS A 2 22.84 -5.91 -22.52
N ALA A 3 23.12 -5.93 -21.22
CA ALA A 3 22.08 -6.07 -20.20
C ALA A 3 21.13 -4.86 -20.13
N THR A 4 21.65 -3.65 -20.39
CA THR A 4 20.87 -2.41 -20.35
C THR A 4 19.86 -2.32 -21.49
N SER A 5 20.11 -2.91 -22.66
CA SER A 5 19.17 -2.86 -23.79
C SER A 5 17.97 -3.80 -23.63
N GLN A 6 18.11 -4.92 -22.92
CA GLN A 6 17.01 -5.85 -22.64
C GLN A 6 16.10 -5.40 -21.49
N VAL A 7 16.62 -4.68 -20.49
CA VAL A 7 15.76 -4.14 -19.41
C VAL A 7 14.95 -2.93 -19.92
N ILE A 8 15.54 -2.10 -20.78
CA ILE A 8 14.85 -0.93 -21.37
C ILE A 8 13.75 -1.37 -22.35
N SER A 9 13.81 -2.56 -22.94
CA SER A 9 12.74 -3.06 -23.83
C SER A 9 11.48 -3.54 -23.08
N GLN A 10 11.53 -3.63 -21.75
CA GLN A 10 10.40 -4.08 -20.91
C GLN A 10 9.56 -2.92 -20.33
N VAL A 11 9.96 -1.67 -20.52
CA VAL A 11 9.24 -0.48 -20.02
C VAL A 11 8.66 0.29 -21.21
N GLU A 12 7.34 0.26 -21.37
CA GLU A 12 6.65 0.90 -22.51
C GLU A 12 6.16 2.32 -22.18
N LEU A 13 6.79 2.97 -21.20
CA LEU A 13 6.49 4.32 -20.74
C LEU A 13 7.50 5.36 -21.27
N PRO A 14 7.07 6.62 -21.51
CA PRO A 14 7.98 7.74 -21.72
C PRO A 14 8.87 7.99 -20.51
N TRP A 15 10.12 8.40 -20.73
CA TRP A 15 11.12 8.54 -19.67
C TRP A 15 10.67 9.31 -18.42
N PRO A 16 10.00 10.48 -18.52
CA PRO A 16 9.56 11.18 -17.32
C PRO A 16 8.54 10.39 -16.50
N VAL A 17 7.62 9.70 -17.20
CA VAL A 17 6.58 8.88 -16.57
C VAL A 17 7.18 7.60 -16.01
N ALA A 18 8.08 6.96 -16.74
CA ALA A 18 8.81 5.77 -16.29
C ALA A 18 9.58 6.05 -15.00
N SER A 19 10.35 7.14 -14.94
CA SER A 19 11.11 7.52 -13.75
C SER A 19 10.20 7.79 -12.54
N TRP A 20 9.05 8.42 -12.76
CA TRP A 20 8.06 8.64 -11.70
C TRP A 20 7.45 7.34 -11.19
N VAL A 21 6.96 6.48 -12.10
CA VAL A 21 6.33 5.20 -11.76
C VAL A 21 7.33 4.29 -11.05
N LEU A 22 8.51 4.07 -11.63
CA LEU A 22 9.56 3.24 -11.04
C LEU A 22 10.05 3.81 -9.70
N GLY A 23 10.18 5.14 -9.61
CA GLY A 23 10.51 5.82 -8.35
C GLY A 23 9.48 5.59 -7.26
N ALA A 24 8.18 5.60 -7.59
CA ALA A 24 7.11 5.30 -6.65
C ALA A 24 7.15 3.84 -6.15
N HIS A 25 7.53 2.88 -7.00
CA HIS A 25 7.68 1.48 -6.61
C HIS A 25 8.93 1.25 -5.73
N PHE A 26 10.02 1.96 -6.05
CA PHE A 26 11.21 1.98 -5.20
C PHE A 26 10.88 2.58 -3.82
N TYR A 27 10.15 3.69 -3.78
CA TYR A 27 9.62 4.27 -2.56
C TYR A 27 8.78 3.25 -1.77
N ALA A 28 7.84 2.56 -2.44
CA ALA A 28 7.01 1.54 -1.80
C ALA A 28 7.82 0.40 -1.17
N THR A 29 8.98 0.08 -1.74
CA THR A 29 9.91 -0.93 -1.19
C THR A 29 10.66 -0.41 0.05
N ILE A 30 10.94 0.89 0.12
CA ILE A 30 11.70 1.49 1.23
C ILE A 30 10.83 1.83 2.43
N VAL A 31 9.58 2.25 2.23
CA VAL A 31 8.69 2.65 3.33
C VAL A 31 8.61 1.60 4.46
N PRO A 32 8.48 0.29 4.18
CA PRO A 32 8.57 -0.74 5.22
C PRO A 32 9.83 -0.67 6.08
N LEU A 33 10.99 -0.33 5.51
CA LEU A 33 12.25 -0.21 6.27
C LEU A 33 12.19 0.91 7.32
N ALA A 34 11.39 1.95 7.09
CA ALA A 34 11.16 2.99 8.10
C ALA A 34 10.44 2.45 9.33
N LEU A 35 9.55 1.45 9.18
CA LEU A 35 8.95 0.76 10.33
C LEU A 35 9.98 -0.08 11.08
N ALA A 36 10.88 -0.78 10.38
CA ALA A 36 11.97 -1.51 11.04
C ALA A 36 12.85 -0.57 11.87
N TYR A 37 13.18 0.59 11.31
CA TYR A 37 13.93 1.63 12.02
C TYR A 37 13.16 2.18 13.22
N ALA A 38 11.88 2.53 13.05
CA ALA A 38 11.03 2.98 14.15
C ALA A 38 10.90 1.93 15.26
N THR A 39 10.79 0.65 14.89
CA THR A 39 10.73 -0.47 15.84
C THR A 39 12.00 -0.54 16.69
N TYR A 40 13.17 -0.34 16.07
CA TYR A 40 14.44 -0.30 16.78
C TYR A 40 14.53 0.90 17.73
N ILE A 41 14.15 2.09 17.26
CA ILE A 41 14.24 3.33 18.05
C ILE A 41 13.28 3.32 19.25
N TYR A 42 12.04 2.86 19.05
CA TYR A 42 10.99 2.88 20.06
C TYR A 42 10.80 1.53 20.76
N TRP A 43 11.83 0.68 20.81
CA TRP A 43 11.72 -0.70 21.29
C TRP A 43 11.12 -0.81 22.70
N ASP A 44 11.59 0.00 23.65
CA ASP A 44 11.13 -0.04 25.04
C ASP A 44 9.67 0.40 25.18
N TYR A 45 9.30 1.47 24.46
CA TYR A 45 7.92 1.95 24.39
C TYR A 45 7.01 0.87 23.79
N LEU A 46 7.41 0.26 22.67
CA LEU A 46 6.64 -0.79 22.02
C LEU A 46 6.49 -2.02 22.93
N THR A 47 7.56 -2.47 23.58
CA THR A 47 7.53 -3.64 24.49
C THR A 47 6.54 -3.45 25.64
N SER A 48 6.27 -2.20 26.02
CA SER A 48 5.34 -1.86 27.10
C SER A 48 3.88 -1.69 26.63
N ASN A 49 3.64 -1.47 25.32
CA ASN A 49 2.33 -1.05 24.81
C ASN A 49 1.72 -2.01 23.78
N ILE A 50 2.49 -2.96 23.26
CA ILE A 50 2.01 -3.94 22.28
C ILE A 50 2.43 -5.37 22.62
N TYR A 51 1.74 -6.35 22.04
CA TYR A 51 1.97 -7.77 22.30
C TYR A 51 3.39 -8.25 21.93
N SER A 52 3.90 -7.89 20.74
CA SER A 52 5.23 -8.32 20.29
C SER A 52 5.84 -7.37 19.25
N PRO A 53 6.77 -6.49 19.66
CA PRO A 53 7.47 -5.57 18.74
C PRO A 53 8.28 -6.28 17.66
N PHE A 54 8.85 -7.45 17.97
CA PHE A 54 9.63 -8.23 17.01
C PHE A 54 8.84 -8.57 15.74
N LEU A 55 7.53 -8.78 15.86
CA LEU A 55 6.67 -9.10 14.72
C LEU A 55 6.63 -7.97 13.68
N PHE A 56 6.93 -6.71 14.04
CA PHE A 56 7.07 -5.64 13.05
C PHE A 56 8.23 -5.88 12.07
N TYR A 57 9.32 -6.55 12.45
CA TYR A 57 10.35 -6.94 11.49
C TYR A 57 9.84 -7.97 10.48
N ILE A 58 8.97 -8.88 10.91
CA ILE A 58 8.31 -9.85 10.02
C ILE A 58 7.37 -9.12 9.05
N VAL A 59 6.60 -8.15 9.54
CA VAL A 59 5.76 -7.28 8.70
C VAL A 59 6.59 -6.62 7.59
N VAL A 60 7.75 -6.07 7.93
CA VAL A 60 8.65 -5.45 6.95
C VAL A 60 9.10 -6.46 5.89
N GLY A 61 9.51 -7.66 6.31
CA GLY A 61 9.87 -8.74 5.38
C GLY A 61 8.72 -9.09 4.42
N LEU A 62 7.49 -9.21 4.94
CA LEU A 62 6.30 -9.52 4.14
C LEU A 62 5.99 -8.40 3.14
N TYR A 63 6.05 -7.13 3.54
CA TYR A 63 5.81 -6.02 2.63
C TYR A 63 6.90 -5.89 1.55
N CYS A 64 8.17 -6.09 1.89
CA CYS A 64 9.25 -6.13 0.90
C CYS A 64 9.07 -7.28 -0.10
N ALA A 65 8.67 -8.46 0.38
CA ALA A 65 8.35 -9.59 -0.49
C ALA A 65 7.16 -9.27 -1.41
N GLY A 66 6.08 -8.71 -0.86
CA GLY A 66 4.92 -8.28 -1.64
C GLY A 66 5.28 -7.25 -2.73
N SER A 67 6.11 -6.28 -2.40
CA SER A 67 6.63 -5.29 -3.35
C SER A 67 7.38 -5.94 -4.52
N ALA A 68 8.20 -6.96 -4.25
CA ALA A 68 8.90 -7.68 -5.32
C ALA A 68 7.95 -8.37 -6.31
N PHE A 69 6.86 -8.95 -5.82
CA PHE A 69 5.83 -9.56 -6.67
C PHE A 69 5.02 -8.52 -7.45
N GLU A 70 4.74 -7.36 -6.85
CA GLU A 70 4.08 -6.25 -7.51
C GLU A 70 4.94 -5.66 -8.64
N VAL A 71 6.25 -5.51 -8.41
CA VAL A 71 7.22 -5.13 -9.45
C VAL A 71 7.28 -6.19 -10.56
N ALA A 72 7.25 -7.48 -10.20
CA ALA A 72 7.26 -8.55 -11.19
C ALA A 72 5.99 -8.54 -12.06
N GLN A 73 4.82 -8.32 -11.47
CA GLN A 73 3.57 -8.18 -12.21
C GLN A 73 3.60 -6.97 -13.14
N ASN A 74 4.04 -5.81 -12.64
CA ASN A 74 4.17 -4.61 -13.45
C ASN A 74 5.17 -4.80 -14.59
N ALA A 75 6.24 -5.56 -14.40
CA ALA A 75 7.17 -5.91 -15.47
C ALA A 75 6.51 -6.81 -16.54
N ILE A 76 5.65 -7.77 -16.15
CA ILE A 76 4.84 -8.57 -17.08
C ILE A 76 3.91 -7.67 -17.90
N ASP A 77 3.27 -6.71 -17.23
CA ASP A 77 2.40 -5.70 -17.86
C ASP A 77 3.19 -4.55 -18.53
N ARG A 78 4.52 -4.71 -18.66
CA ARG A 78 5.45 -3.76 -19.29
C ARG A 78 5.37 -2.34 -18.75
N TRP A 79 4.99 -2.22 -17.48
CA TRP A 79 4.79 -0.98 -16.73
C TRP A 79 3.69 -0.07 -17.29
N TYR A 80 2.92 -0.55 -18.26
CA TYR A 80 1.87 0.21 -18.93
C TYR A 80 0.51 -0.39 -18.56
N LEU A 81 -0.09 0.12 -17.49
CA LEU A 81 -1.33 -0.43 -16.95
C LEU A 81 -2.54 -0.06 -17.80
N THR A 82 -3.25 -1.08 -18.25
CA THR A 82 -4.50 -0.95 -19.01
C THR A 82 -5.60 -1.75 -18.32
N LYS A 83 -6.86 -1.62 -18.77
CA LYS A 83 -7.98 -2.38 -18.18
C LYS A 83 -7.86 -3.88 -18.45
N GLU A 84 -7.08 -4.25 -19.46
CA GLU A 84 -6.87 -5.61 -19.92
C GLU A 84 -5.70 -6.31 -19.21
N CYS A 85 -4.89 -5.55 -18.45
CA CYS A 85 -3.73 -6.07 -17.72
C CYS A 85 -4.13 -6.98 -16.56
N GLY A 86 -3.23 -7.91 -16.20
CA GLY A 86 -3.43 -8.81 -15.07
C GLY A 86 -3.67 -8.06 -13.76
N SER A 87 -2.91 -6.97 -13.54
CA SER A 87 -3.08 -6.09 -12.37
C SER A 87 -4.41 -5.35 -12.30
N ALA A 88 -5.01 -5.02 -13.44
CA ALA A 88 -6.29 -4.30 -13.47
C ALA A 88 -7.50 -5.22 -13.37
N LEU A 89 -7.38 -6.44 -13.89
CA LEU A 89 -8.45 -7.44 -13.91
C LEU A 89 -8.60 -8.22 -12.60
N GLY A 90 -7.67 -8.06 -11.65
CA GLY A 90 -7.62 -8.91 -10.46
C GLY A 90 -7.42 -10.38 -10.85
N ALA A 91 -6.53 -10.64 -11.80
CA ALA A 91 -6.29 -11.97 -12.36
C ALA A 91 -4.79 -12.32 -12.48
N GLY A 92 -3.90 -11.38 -12.19
CA GLY A 92 -2.45 -11.61 -12.23
C GLY A 92 -1.99 -12.50 -11.08
N PHE A 93 -1.20 -13.53 -11.37
CA PHE A 93 -0.66 -14.41 -10.34
C PHE A 93 0.29 -13.67 -9.40
N CYS A 94 1.24 -12.90 -9.95
CA CYS A 94 2.16 -12.10 -9.15
C CYS A 94 1.42 -11.05 -8.34
N ASP A 95 0.39 -10.45 -8.92
CA ASP A 95 -0.51 -9.49 -8.25
C ASP A 95 -1.25 -10.13 -7.05
N MET A 96 -1.82 -11.33 -7.23
CA MET A 96 -2.45 -12.10 -6.15
C MET A 96 -1.46 -12.36 -5.02
N VAL A 97 -0.24 -12.81 -5.35
CA VAL A 97 0.79 -13.11 -4.35
C VAL A 97 1.23 -11.83 -3.63
N ALA A 98 1.37 -10.70 -4.35
CA ALA A 98 1.70 -9.41 -3.75
C ALA A 98 0.65 -8.97 -2.72
N PHE A 99 -0.62 -8.99 -3.09
CA PHE A 99 -1.71 -8.63 -2.17
C PHE A 99 -1.89 -9.64 -1.03
N TRP A 100 -1.57 -10.91 -1.25
CA TRP A 100 -1.52 -11.89 -0.18
C TRP A 100 -0.44 -11.55 0.85
N PHE A 101 0.77 -11.19 0.40
CA PHE A 101 1.84 -10.72 1.29
C PHE A 101 1.45 -9.44 2.05
N MET A 102 0.76 -8.51 1.40
CA MET A 102 0.23 -7.31 2.06
C MET A 102 -0.82 -7.67 3.13
N THR A 103 -1.74 -8.59 2.82
CA THR A 103 -2.75 -9.06 3.78
C THR A 103 -2.09 -9.78 4.95
N ALA A 104 -1.11 -10.64 4.69
CA ALA A 104 -0.31 -11.32 5.71
C ALA A 104 0.48 -10.33 6.56
N GLY A 105 1.07 -9.30 5.96
CA GLY A 105 1.76 -8.23 6.69
C GLY A 105 0.82 -7.48 7.63
N GLN A 106 -0.38 -7.12 7.17
CA GLN A 106 -1.40 -6.50 8.04
C GLN A 106 -1.89 -7.45 9.13
N ALA A 107 -2.03 -8.74 8.84
CA ALA A 107 -2.38 -9.78 9.81
C ALA A 107 -1.33 -9.93 10.91
N VAL A 108 -0.06 -10.03 10.54
CA VAL A 108 1.06 -10.08 11.50
C VAL A 108 1.15 -8.76 12.27
N MET A 109 0.88 -7.62 11.65
CA MET A 109 0.85 -6.32 12.33
C MET A 109 -0.26 -6.25 13.37
N ALA A 110 -1.47 -6.74 13.07
CA ALA A 110 -2.55 -6.82 14.05
C ALA A 110 -2.17 -7.71 15.24
N VAL A 111 -1.55 -8.87 14.98
CA VAL A 111 -1.04 -9.77 16.03
C VAL A 111 0.11 -9.15 16.82
N ALA A 112 1.00 -8.38 16.17
CA ALA A 112 2.06 -7.64 16.85
C ALA A 112 1.50 -6.67 17.89
N ILE A 113 0.38 -6.04 17.57
CA ILE A 113 -0.25 -5.03 18.41
C ILE A 113 -1.12 -5.66 19.51
N GLY A 114 -2.09 -6.51 19.13
CA GLY A 114 -3.10 -7.06 20.03
C GLY A 114 -3.18 -8.59 20.06
N GLY A 115 -2.05 -9.28 19.88
CA GLY A 115 -1.99 -10.75 19.83
C GLY A 115 -2.25 -11.47 21.16
N ASP A 116 -2.35 -10.74 22.27
CA ASP A 116 -2.83 -11.24 23.56
C ASP A 116 -4.32 -11.65 23.51
N GLN A 117 -5.06 -11.08 22.55
CA GLN A 117 -6.46 -11.37 22.29
C GLN A 117 -6.59 -12.52 21.28
N TRP A 118 -7.10 -13.68 21.72
CA TRP A 118 -7.25 -14.86 20.84
C TRP A 118 -8.06 -14.57 19.56
N TRP A 119 -9.04 -13.66 19.63
CA TRP A 119 -9.89 -13.32 18.50
C TRP A 119 -9.13 -12.53 17.42
N VAL A 120 -8.09 -11.76 17.78
CA VAL A 120 -7.22 -11.07 16.82
C VAL A 120 -6.45 -12.09 15.98
N ILE A 121 -5.90 -13.12 16.63
CA ILE A 121 -5.21 -14.22 15.95
C ILE A 121 -6.17 -14.97 15.03
N ALA A 122 -7.39 -15.28 15.49
CA ALA A 122 -8.39 -15.97 14.69
C ALA A 122 -8.75 -15.18 13.42
N ILE A 123 -9.04 -13.87 13.54
CA ILE A 123 -9.35 -13.01 12.39
C ILE A 123 -8.14 -12.92 11.44
N ALA A 124 -6.93 -12.77 11.96
CA ALA A 124 -5.70 -12.71 11.17
C ALA A 124 -5.51 -13.97 10.31
N ILE A 125 -5.66 -15.17 10.90
CA ILE A 125 -5.55 -16.45 10.17
C ILE A 125 -6.64 -16.54 9.10
N ILE A 126 -7.89 -16.24 9.45
CA ILE A 126 -9.02 -16.29 8.52
C ILE A 126 -8.79 -15.35 7.34
N ALA A 127 -8.36 -14.12 7.57
CA ALA A 127 -8.13 -13.14 6.51
C ALA A 127 -7.04 -13.60 5.52
N VAL A 128 -5.92 -14.15 6.03
CA VAL A 128 -4.82 -14.66 5.20
C VAL A 128 -5.24 -15.87 4.35
N LEU A 129 -6.04 -16.78 4.92
CA LEU A 129 -6.54 -17.96 4.21
C LEU A 129 -7.64 -17.62 3.20
N LEU A 130 -8.52 -16.67 3.52
CA LEU A 130 -9.61 -16.26 2.64
C LEU A 130 -9.17 -15.37 1.49
N PHE A 131 -8.10 -14.58 1.65
CA PHE A 131 -7.61 -13.69 0.59
C PHE A 131 -7.43 -14.38 -0.78
N PRO A 132 -6.67 -15.48 -0.91
CA PRO A 132 -6.49 -16.12 -2.22
C PRO A 132 -7.81 -16.68 -2.76
N VAL A 133 -8.72 -17.15 -1.91
CA VAL A 133 -10.05 -17.62 -2.33
C VAL A 133 -10.87 -16.48 -2.94
N PHE A 134 -10.90 -15.33 -2.26
CA PHE A 134 -11.63 -14.15 -2.73
C PHE A 134 -11.04 -13.59 -4.03
N TYR A 135 -9.71 -13.60 -4.15
CA TYR A 135 -9.00 -13.21 -5.37
C TYR A 135 -9.34 -14.13 -6.54
N LEU A 136 -9.20 -15.45 -6.38
CA LEU A 136 -9.44 -16.43 -7.44
C LEU A 136 -10.91 -16.46 -7.89
N GLN A 137 -11.84 -16.29 -6.95
CA GLN A 137 -13.28 -16.22 -7.24
C GLN A 137 -13.72 -14.83 -7.73
N ARG A 138 -12.85 -13.82 -7.65
CA ARG A 138 -13.14 -12.41 -7.98
C ARG A 138 -14.33 -11.81 -7.22
N ILE A 139 -14.54 -12.27 -5.98
CA ILE A 139 -15.61 -11.80 -5.11
C ILE A 139 -14.97 -10.98 -4.01
N LEU A 140 -15.32 -9.68 -3.94
CA LEU A 140 -14.89 -8.78 -2.86
C LEU A 140 -13.38 -8.89 -2.58
N ILE A 141 -12.55 -8.90 -3.64
CA ILE A 141 -11.12 -9.24 -3.61
C ILE A 141 -10.36 -8.58 -2.45
N PHE A 142 -10.63 -7.29 -2.21
CA PHE A 142 -9.95 -6.51 -1.18
C PHE A 142 -10.57 -6.57 0.21
N LEU A 143 -11.67 -7.31 0.44
CA LEU A 143 -12.35 -7.37 1.72
C LEU A 143 -11.44 -7.88 2.85
N PRO A 144 -10.72 -9.02 2.71
CA PRO A 144 -9.84 -9.49 3.78
C PRO A 144 -8.77 -8.44 4.15
N MET A 145 -8.19 -7.77 3.15
CA MET A 145 -7.22 -6.69 3.36
C MET A 145 -7.86 -5.47 4.04
N ALA A 146 -9.07 -5.08 3.63
CA ALA A 146 -9.78 -3.95 4.23
C ALA A 146 -10.13 -4.20 5.71
N VAL A 147 -10.58 -5.41 6.04
CA VAL A 147 -10.84 -5.84 7.42
C VAL A 147 -9.56 -5.77 8.26
N MET A 148 -8.46 -6.29 7.74
CA MET A 148 -7.18 -6.26 8.45
C MET A 148 -6.64 -4.84 8.61
N GLY A 149 -6.73 -3.99 7.58
CA GLY A 149 -6.34 -2.59 7.67
C GLY A 149 -7.13 -1.82 8.73
N ALA A 150 -8.46 -2.03 8.79
CA ALA A 150 -9.31 -1.42 9.81
C ALA A 150 -9.00 -1.92 11.22
N LEU A 151 -8.85 -3.24 11.39
CA LEU A 151 -8.52 -3.85 12.67
C LEU A 151 -7.18 -3.31 13.20
N THR A 152 -6.15 -3.29 12.35
CA THR A 152 -4.83 -2.76 12.71
C THR A 152 -4.89 -1.30 13.11
N ALA A 153 -5.64 -0.45 12.40
CA ALA A 153 -5.79 0.96 12.77
C ALA A 153 -6.47 1.12 14.14
N VAL A 154 -7.51 0.32 14.43
CA VAL A 154 -8.19 0.33 15.73
C VAL A 154 -7.25 -0.12 16.85
N LEU A 155 -6.56 -1.25 16.67
CA LEU A 155 -5.61 -1.76 17.66
C LEU A 155 -4.47 -0.77 17.91
N ALA A 156 -3.93 -0.16 16.85
CA ALA A 156 -2.89 0.86 16.96
C ALA A 156 -3.37 2.10 17.71
N TYR A 157 -4.61 2.56 17.46
CA TYR A 157 -5.19 3.68 18.21
C TYR A 157 -5.29 3.38 19.70
N PHE A 158 -5.75 2.19 20.09
CA PHE A 158 -5.83 1.80 21.49
C PHE A 158 -4.46 1.60 22.16
N SER A 159 -3.45 1.24 21.39
CA SER A 159 -2.10 1.00 21.91
C SER A 159 -1.27 2.28 22.03
N PHE A 160 -1.45 3.24 21.11
CA PHE A 160 -0.61 4.45 21.02
C PHE A 160 -1.36 5.74 21.34
N GLY A 161 -2.69 5.71 21.41
CA GLY A 161 -3.54 6.87 21.75
C GLY A 161 -3.65 7.93 20.66
N ASP A 162 -3.00 7.74 19.49
CA ASP A 162 -2.96 8.74 18.43
C ASP A 162 -3.95 8.42 17.28
N PRO A 163 -4.97 9.27 17.02
CA PRO A 163 -5.94 9.05 15.96
C PRO A 163 -5.35 9.16 14.54
N VAL A 164 -4.12 9.64 14.37
CA VAL A 164 -3.46 9.75 13.06
C VAL A 164 -3.40 8.41 12.32
N VAL A 165 -3.38 7.28 13.04
CA VAL A 165 -3.41 5.93 12.46
C VAL A 165 -4.57 5.72 11.50
N PHE A 166 -5.73 6.36 11.73
CA PHE A 166 -6.90 6.21 10.87
C PHE A 166 -6.71 6.82 9.47
N LEU A 167 -5.72 7.70 9.29
CA LEU A 167 -5.35 8.22 7.97
C LEU A 167 -4.79 7.13 7.04
N THR A 168 -4.38 5.97 7.56
CA THR A 168 -4.07 4.81 6.72
C THR A 168 -5.29 4.34 5.90
N LEU A 169 -6.49 4.44 6.45
CA LEU A 169 -7.74 4.05 5.77
C LEU A 169 -8.10 5.06 4.68
N LEU A 170 -7.79 6.34 4.92
CA LEU A 170 -7.93 7.39 3.92
C LEU A 170 -7.05 7.09 2.70
N LEU A 171 -5.80 6.64 2.91
CA LEU A 171 -4.92 6.35 1.77
C LEU A 171 -5.38 5.19 0.91
N ALA A 172 -6.04 4.17 1.47
CA ALA A 172 -6.69 3.14 0.65
C ALA A 172 -7.71 3.76 -0.32
N GLN A 173 -8.46 4.78 0.11
CA GLN A 173 -9.40 5.49 -0.76
C GLN A 173 -8.68 6.39 -1.78
N VAL A 174 -7.58 7.03 -1.39
CA VAL A 174 -6.74 7.83 -2.30
C VAL A 174 -6.09 6.97 -3.38
N THR A 175 -5.63 5.76 -3.04
CA THR A 175 -5.14 4.76 -4.00
C THR A 175 -6.22 4.45 -5.04
N MET A 176 -7.43 4.11 -4.59
CA MET A 176 -8.53 3.79 -5.51
C MET A 176 -8.95 5.00 -6.35
N PHE A 177 -8.87 6.21 -5.80
CA PHE A 177 -9.16 7.44 -6.55
C PHE A 177 -8.21 7.63 -7.74
N PHE A 178 -6.89 7.50 -7.52
CA PHE A 178 -5.91 7.60 -8.60
C PHE A 178 -5.98 6.42 -9.56
N PHE A 179 -6.19 5.20 -9.06
CA PHE A 179 -6.29 4.01 -9.89
C PHE A 179 -7.50 4.06 -10.83
N ASN A 180 -8.65 4.52 -10.33
CA ASN A 180 -9.85 4.68 -11.16
C ASN A 180 -9.64 5.76 -12.24
N ALA A 181 -8.98 6.87 -11.90
CA ALA A 181 -8.64 7.90 -12.86
C ALA A 181 -7.62 7.38 -13.91
N LEU A 182 -6.64 6.57 -13.50
CA LEU A 182 -5.70 5.87 -14.38
C LEU A 182 -6.45 5.00 -15.38
N LEU A 183 -7.33 4.12 -14.92
CA LEU A 183 -8.08 3.23 -15.80
C LEU A 183 -9.06 3.99 -16.71
N ALA A 184 -9.60 5.12 -16.26
CA ALA A 184 -10.49 5.94 -17.07
C ALA A 184 -9.78 6.66 -18.23
N THR A 185 -8.51 7.03 -18.05
CA THR A 185 -7.78 7.93 -18.99
C THR A 185 -6.61 7.28 -19.71
N GLY A 186 -6.04 6.21 -19.14
CA GLY A 186 -4.74 5.66 -19.56
C GLY A 186 -3.56 6.60 -19.26
N ALA A 187 -3.75 7.62 -18.42
CA ALA A 187 -2.68 8.55 -18.03
C ALA A 187 -1.76 7.91 -16.99
N GLN A 188 -0.66 7.30 -17.45
CA GLN A 188 0.25 6.47 -16.65
C GLN A 188 0.97 7.24 -15.54
N VAL A 189 0.97 8.57 -15.53
CA VAL A 189 1.43 9.35 -14.36
C VAL A 189 0.63 9.02 -13.09
N LEU A 190 -0.64 8.67 -13.24
CA LEU A 190 -1.54 8.29 -12.15
C LEU A 190 -1.18 6.92 -11.54
N HIS A 191 -0.45 6.09 -12.28
CA HIS A 191 0.08 4.84 -11.75
C HIS A 191 1.04 5.13 -10.59
N GLY A 192 2.01 6.04 -10.77
CA GLY A 192 2.93 6.40 -9.68
C GLY A 192 2.23 7.01 -8.47
N PHE A 193 1.17 7.81 -8.67
CA PHE A 193 0.35 8.32 -7.57
C PHE A 193 -0.41 7.21 -6.83
N THR A 194 -0.92 6.21 -7.56
CA THR A 194 -1.57 5.03 -6.99
C THR A 194 -0.61 4.26 -6.08
N THR A 195 0.59 3.94 -6.59
CA THR A 195 1.61 3.20 -5.85
C THR A 195 2.13 3.98 -4.63
N ALA A 196 2.39 5.28 -4.78
CA ALA A 196 2.84 6.13 -3.68
C ALA A 196 1.77 6.23 -2.58
N ALA A 197 0.50 6.43 -2.94
CA ALA A 197 -0.60 6.45 -1.97
C ALA A 197 -0.74 5.10 -1.24
N ALA A 198 -0.70 3.99 -1.98
CA ALA A 198 -0.86 2.64 -1.42
C ALA A 198 0.21 2.31 -0.37
N SER A 199 1.44 2.75 -0.61
CA SER A 199 2.57 2.48 0.28
C SER A 199 2.69 3.43 1.46
N SER A 200 2.14 4.64 1.35
CA SER A 200 2.33 5.69 2.36
C SER A 200 1.56 5.46 3.67
N GLY A 201 0.62 4.50 3.73
CA GLY A 201 -0.20 4.27 4.92
C GLY A 201 0.62 3.94 6.18
N LEU A 202 1.77 3.30 5.99
CA LEU A 202 2.66 2.90 7.08
C LEU A 202 3.25 4.09 7.85
N TRP A 203 3.39 5.25 7.20
CA TRP A 203 3.88 6.46 7.87
C TRP A 203 2.98 6.90 9.01
N PHE A 204 1.67 6.67 8.91
CA PHE A 204 0.75 7.03 9.99
C PHE A 204 0.88 6.13 11.20
N LEU A 205 1.24 4.85 11.01
CA LEU A 205 1.60 3.98 12.13
C LEU A 205 2.91 4.44 12.78
N ILE A 206 3.94 4.71 11.97
CA ILE A 206 5.24 5.19 12.45
C ILE A 206 5.07 6.50 13.25
N TRP A 207 4.23 7.41 12.74
CA TRP A 207 3.95 8.67 13.41
C TRP A 207 3.18 8.46 14.72
N ALA A 208 2.19 7.57 14.74
CA ALA A 208 1.48 7.25 15.97
C ALA A 208 2.38 6.65 17.05
N ILE A 209 3.33 5.78 16.68
CA ILE A 209 4.33 5.25 17.61
C ILE A 209 5.17 6.39 18.19
N HIS A 210 5.70 7.27 17.33
CA HIS A 210 6.50 8.41 17.77
C HIS A 210 5.73 9.36 18.70
N ASN A 211 4.52 9.76 18.32
CA ASN A 211 3.71 10.67 19.11
C ASN A 211 3.22 10.03 20.42
N GLY A 212 2.93 8.72 20.40
CA GLY A 212 2.57 7.96 21.58
C GLY A 212 3.71 7.89 22.60
N GLU A 213 4.94 7.68 22.14
CA GLU A 213 6.15 7.74 22.98
C GLU A 213 6.42 9.14 23.51
N ALA A 214 6.29 10.16 22.66
CA ALA A 214 6.48 11.56 23.03
C ALA A 214 5.35 12.13 23.92
N GLY A 215 4.23 11.42 24.05
CA GLY A 215 3.04 11.91 24.77
C GLY A 215 2.33 13.07 24.06
N THR A 216 2.48 13.20 22.75
CA THR A 216 1.93 14.29 21.92
C THR A 216 1.03 13.78 20.79
N PRO A 217 -0.06 13.04 21.09
CA PRO A 217 -0.94 12.51 20.07
C PRO A 217 -1.61 13.64 19.27
N MET A 218 -1.86 13.39 17.99
CA MET A 218 -2.62 14.33 17.16
C MET A 218 -4.07 14.44 17.65
N SER A 219 -4.69 15.60 17.42
CA SER A 219 -6.10 15.77 17.76
C SER A 219 -7.02 15.11 16.72
N TRP A 220 -8.21 14.69 17.14
CA TRP A 220 -9.26 14.27 16.22
C TRP A 220 -9.65 15.36 15.22
N PHE A 221 -9.59 16.64 15.62
CA PHE A 221 -9.85 17.75 14.71
C PHE A 221 -8.87 17.79 13.54
N PHE A 222 -7.59 17.46 13.78
CA PHE A 222 -6.60 17.34 12.71
C PHE A 222 -7.00 16.24 11.72
N VAL A 223 -7.29 15.03 12.23
CA VAL A 223 -7.66 13.88 11.38
C VAL A 223 -8.93 14.15 10.57
N ILE A 224 -9.97 14.69 11.21
CA ILE A 224 -11.21 15.09 10.54
C ILE A 224 -10.94 16.16 9.49
N GLY A 225 -10.14 17.18 9.82
CA GLY A 225 -9.74 18.24 8.88
C GLY A 225 -9.04 17.69 7.64
N VAL A 226 -8.12 16.74 7.80
CA VAL A 226 -7.44 16.07 6.68
C VAL A 226 -8.43 15.27 5.83
N VAL A 227 -9.34 14.51 6.45
CA VAL A 227 -10.36 13.74 5.72
C VAL A 227 -11.30 14.65 4.94
N VAL A 228 -11.82 15.71 5.56
CA VAL A 228 -12.68 16.69 4.90
C VAL A 228 -11.95 17.38 3.75
N GLY A 229 -10.69 17.79 3.97
CA GLY A 229 -9.84 18.36 2.94
C GLY A 229 -9.64 17.41 1.76
N ALA A 230 -9.37 16.13 2.02
CA ALA A 230 -9.23 15.10 0.99
C ALA A 230 -10.53 14.87 0.19
N VAL A 231 -11.69 14.89 0.86
CA VAL A 231 -13.00 14.82 0.20
C VAL A 231 -13.23 16.03 -0.72
N ILE A 232 -12.93 17.24 -0.26
CA ILE A 232 -13.03 18.45 -1.09
C ILE A 232 -12.09 18.35 -2.30
N LEU A 233 -10.81 17.99 -2.06
CA LEU A 233 -9.82 17.84 -3.12
C LEU A 233 -10.25 16.77 -4.14
N ARG A 234 -10.88 15.68 -3.73
CA ARG A 234 -11.44 14.68 -4.64
C ARG A 234 -12.39 15.34 -5.65
N PHE A 235 -13.34 16.17 -5.20
CA PHE A 235 -14.30 16.83 -6.09
C PHE A 235 -13.64 17.87 -7.00
N LEU A 236 -12.64 18.58 -6.51
CA LEU A 236 -11.91 19.59 -7.29
C LEU A 236 -10.97 18.96 -8.33
N LEU A 237 -10.29 17.87 -7.98
CA LEU A 237 -9.30 17.23 -8.84
C LEU A 237 -9.94 16.29 -9.86
N TRP A 238 -11.08 15.66 -9.55
CA TRP A 238 -11.68 14.67 -10.46
C TRP A 238 -11.93 15.19 -11.89
N PRO A 239 -12.51 16.39 -12.11
CA PRO A 239 -12.71 16.92 -13.47
C PRO A 239 -11.40 17.21 -14.23
N VAL A 240 -10.31 17.42 -13.50
CA VAL A 240 -8.97 17.65 -14.07
C VAL A 240 -8.31 16.33 -14.40
N LEU A 241 -8.28 15.40 -13.45
CA LEU A 241 -7.62 14.10 -13.61
C LEU A 241 -8.27 13.25 -14.70
N THR A 242 -9.61 13.29 -14.83
CA THR A 242 -10.33 12.54 -15.87
C THR A 242 -10.19 13.12 -17.29
N LYS A 243 -9.54 14.28 -17.42
CA LYS A 243 -9.22 14.91 -18.71
C LYS A 243 -7.74 14.83 -19.07
N LEU A 244 -6.93 14.15 -18.25
CA LEU A 244 -5.54 13.94 -18.57
C LEU A 244 -5.41 13.15 -19.88
N PRO A 245 -4.48 13.53 -20.77
CA PRO A 245 -4.26 12.79 -22.00
C PRO A 245 -3.68 11.42 -21.69
N ILE A 246 -4.08 10.43 -22.50
CA ILE A 246 -3.48 9.10 -22.46
C ILE A 246 -1.96 9.22 -22.64
N SER A 247 -1.20 8.48 -21.83
CA SER A 247 0.26 8.49 -21.98
C SER A 247 0.66 7.69 -23.22
N PRO A 248 1.56 8.20 -24.09
CA PRO A 248 1.96 7.48 -25.28
C PRO A 248 2.69 6.19 -24.88
N ARG A 249 2.36 5.09 -25.55
CA ARG A 249 3.00 3.78 -25.35
C ARG A 249 4.23 3.69 -26.25
N ILE A 250 5.39 3.44 -25.65
CA ILE A 250 6.65 3.30 -26.40
C ILE A 250 6.85 1.83 -26.74
N ILE A 251 6.54 1.44 -27.98
CA ILE A 251 6.82 0.09 -28.48
C ILE A 251 8.19 0.11 -29.15
N ARG A 252 9.24 -0.35 -28.45
CA ARG A 252 10.56 -0.54 -29.06
C ARG A 252 10.59 -1.91 -29.72
N GLN A 253 10.69 -1.96 -31.05
CA GLN A 253 10.96 -3.22 -31.75
C GLN A 253 12.29 -3.77 -31.25
N ALA A 254 12.30 -5.05 -30.86
CA ALA A 254 13.53 -5.74 -30.50
C ALA A 254 14.44 -5.79 -31.73
N LEU A 255 15.54 -5.05 -31.69
CA LEU A 255 16.66 -5.16 -32.62
C LEU A 255 17.55 -6.34 -32.24
#